data_AF-A0A4Q9RCK2-F1
#
_entry.id   AF-A0A4Q9RCK2-F1
#
_cell.length_a   1.000
_cell.length_b   1.000
_cell.length_c   1.000
_cell.angle_alpha   90.00
_cell.angle_beta   90.00
_cell.angle_gamma   90.00
#
_symmetry.space_group_name_H-M   'P 1'
#
loop_
_entity.id
_entity.type
_entity.pdbx_description
1 polymer ?
#
loop_
_entity_poly.entity_id
_entity_poly.type
_entity_poly.pdbx_seq_one_letter_code
_entity_poly.pdbx_strand_id
1 'polypeptide(L)'
;MSTTSTHPLLKFLAKLPQFQTNLLMGGVLDMRSGAFVSKYDGGDEPKHTHTLSIRWPGQAPDVLGLVEGEKYARLQVEEAVALGADRSALVMALQTALS
;
A
#
# COMPACT_ATOMS: atom_id res chain seq x y z
N MET A 1 -5.25 14.21 -16.85
CA MET A 1 -4.19 13.48 -16.12
C MET A 1 -4.48 13.59 -14.63
N SER A 2 -4.90 12.50 -13.98
CA SER A 2 -4.97 12.43 -12.52
C SER A 2 -3.90 11.45 -12.06
N THR A 3 -2.74 11.97 -11.64
CA THR A 3 -1.57 11.20 -11.19
C THR A 3 -1.57 11.01 -9.67
N THR A 4 -2.74 10.96 -9.05
CA THR A 4 -2.90 10.61 -7.64
C THR A 4 -3.69 9.31 -7.57
N SER A 5 -3.07 8.26 -7.07
CA SER A 5 -3.80 7.02 -6.82
C SER A 5 -4.96 7.33 -5.85
N THR A 6 -6.19 7.14 -6.32
CA THR A 6 -7.39 7.40 -5.52
C THR A 6 -7.58 6.36 -4.42
N HIS A 7 -6.86 5.23 -4.51
CA HIS A 7 -7.03 4.08 -3.63
C HIS A 7 -6.74 4.44 -2.16
N PRO A 8 -7.73 4.32 -1.26
CA PRO A 8 -7.59 4.70 0.14
C PRO A 8 -6.41 4.05 0.85
N LEU A 9 -6.18 2.75 0.63
CA LEU A 9 -5.02 2.05 1.22
C LEU A 9 -3.66 2.60 0.76
N LEU A 10 -3.51 3.00 -0.50
CA LEU A 10 -2.23 3.59 -0.96
C LEU A 10 -2.00 4.97 -0.33
N LYS A 11 -3.06 5.76 -0.14
CA LYS A 11 -2.99 7.03 0.60
C LYS A 11 -2.66 6.81 2.08
N PHE A 12 -3.15 5.74 2.68
CA PHE A 12 -2.79 5.35 4.04
C PHE A 12 -1.31 4.95 4.12
N LEU A 13 -0.87 4.03 3.27
CA LEU A 13 0.52 3.56 3.24
C LEU A 13 1.51 4.72 3.01
N ALA A 14 1.16 5.68 2.16
CA ALA A 14 1.95 6.89 1.91
C ALA A 14 2.21 7.77 3.14
N LYS A 15 1.43 7.62 4.23
CA LYS A 15 1.62 8.36 5.48
C LYS A 15 2.53 7.63 6.46
N LEU A 16 2.85 6.37 6.22
CA LEU A 16 3.70 5.58 7.08
C LEU A 16 5.18 5.93 6.83
N PRO A 17 6.02 5.97 7.88
CA PRO A 17 7.40 6.45 7.77
C PRO A 17 8.29 5.64 6.83
N GLN A 18 7.98 4.36 6.62
CA GLN A 18 8.74 3.47 5.74
C GLN A 18 8.38 3.59 4.25
N PHE A 19 7.39 4.41 3.87
CA PHE A 19 6.95 4.51 2.48
C PHE A 19 7.22 5.89 1.87
N GLN A 20 7.63 5.88 0.60
CA GLN A 20 7.70 7.08 -0.23
C GLN A 20 6.62 7.03 -1.32
N THR A 21 5.87 8.12 -1.48
CA THR A 21 4.88 8.21 -2.56
C THR A 21 5.55 8.35 -3.92
N ASN A 22 5.09 7.57 -4.90
CA ASN A 22 5.48 7.74 -6.30
C ASN A 22 4.25 8.10 -7.13
N LEU A 23 4.09 9.40 -7.40
CA LEU A 23 2.94 9.95 -8.12
C LEU A 23 2.92 9.54 -9.60
N LEU A 24 4.10 9.38 -10.22
CA LEU A 24 4.21 8.98 -11.62
C LEU A 24 3.69 7.55 -11.84
N MET A 25 3.93 6.68 -10.85
CA MET A 25 3.56 5.26 -10.93
C MET A 25 2.28 4.92 -10.16
N GLY A 26 1.60 5.90 -9.55
CA GLY A 26 0.33 5.70 -8.86
C GLY A 26 0.41 4.75 -7.65
N GLY A 27 1.51 4.79 -6.90
CA GLY A 27 1.75 3.86 -5.79
C GLY A 27 2.74 4.36 -4.75
N VAL A 28 3.23 3.45 -3.92
CA VAL A 28 4.21 3.74 -2.86
C VAL A 28 5.40 2.80 -2.95
N LEU A 29 6.59 3.30 -2.63
CA LEU A 29 7.82 2.54 -2.52
C LEU A 29 8.12 2.26 -1.05
N ASP A 30 8.22 0.99 -0.66
CA ASP A 30 8.76 0.62 0.65
C ASP A 30 10.27 0.85 0.64
N MET A 31 10.73 1.81 1.44
CA MET A 31 12.12 2.24 1.48
C MET A 31 13.06 1.20 2.13
N ARG A 32 12.51 0.19 2.81
CA ARG A 32 13.31 -0.87 3.46
C ARG A 32 13.60 -2.01 2.51
N SER A 33 12.64 -2.34 1.66
CA SER A 33 12.71 -3.51 0.77
C SER A 33 12.90 -3.15 -0.70
N GLY A 34 12.68 -1.88 -1.07
CA GLY A 34 12.59 -1.45 -2.47
C GLY A 34 11.34 -1.94 -3.18
N ALA A 35 10.38 -2.56 -2.46
CA ALA A 35 9.16 -3.06 -3.06
C ALA A 35 8.24 -1.91 -3.46
N PHE A 36 7.72 -1.96 -4.68
CA PHE A 36 6.71 -1.03 -5.16
C PHE A 36 5.31 -1.60 -4.97
N VAL A 37 4.43 -0.84 -4.31
CA VAL A 37 3.04 -1.22 -4.05
C VAL A 37 2.11 -0.33 -4.85
N SER A 38 1.22 -0.94 -5.62
CA SER A 38 0.22 -0.26 -6.44
C SER A 38 -1.16 -0.90 -6.29
N LYS A 39 -2.17 -0.25 -6.86
CA LYS A 39 -3.51 -0.82 -6.97
C LYS A 39 -3.42 -2.05 -7.88
N TYR A 40 -4.18 -3.10 -7.55
CA TYR A 40 -4.44 -4.18 -8.49
C TYR A 40 -5.63 -3.81 -9.39
N ASP A 41 -5.43 -3.82 -10.70
CA ASP A 41 -6.45 -3.45 -11.69
C ASP A 41 -7.18 -4.66 -12.31
N GLY A 42 -7.17 -5.82 -11.65
CA GLY A 42 -7.77 -7.07 -12.15
C GLY A 42 -9.29 -7.14 -12.20
N GLY A 43 -9.97 -6.01 -12.43
CA GLY A 43 -11.41 -5.90 -12.62
C GLY A 43 -12.21 -5.47 -11.39
N ASP A 44 -13.52 -5.26 -11.59
CA ASP A 44 -14.46 -4.74 -10.59
C ASP A 44 -15.08 -5.83 -9.70
N GLU A 45 -14.47 -7.01 -9.64
CA GLU A 45 -14.97 -8.05 -8.75
C GLU A 45 -14.82 -7.63 -7.29
N PRO A 46 -15.84 -7.84 -6.43
CA PRO A 46 -15.79 -7.43 -5.02
C PRO A 46 -14.58 -7.97 -4.26
N LYS A 47 -14.08 -9.16 -4.61
CA LYS A 47 -12.89 -9.77 -4.01
C LYS A 47 -11.60 -8.99 -4.27
N HIS A 48 -11.58 -8.10 -5.27
CA HIS A 48 -10.42 -7.29 -5.66
C HIS A 48 -10.44 -5.88 -5.08
N THR A 49 -11.52 -5.47 -4.42
CA THR A 49 -11.72 -4.12 -3.85
C THR A 49 -10.56 -3.65 -2.98
N HIS A 50 -9.96 -4.54 -2.20
CA HIS A 50 -8.80 -4.24 -1.35
C HIS A 50 -7.54 -5.00 -1.76
N THR A 51 -7.47 -5.56 -2.97
CA THR A 51 -6.26 -6.24 -3.44
C THR A 51 -5.21 -5.21 -3.86
N LEU A 52 -3.98 -5.37 -3.38
CA LEU A 52 -2.83 -4.58 -3.81
C LEU A 52 -1.87 -5.45 -4.61
N SER A 53 -1.18 -4.82 -5.55
CA SER A 53 -0.06 -5.43 -6.27
C SER A 53 1.25 -4.99 -5.63
N ILE A 54 2.17 -5.92 -5.45
CA ILE A 54 3.52 -5.69 -4.95
C ILE A 54 4.50 -6.18 -6.00
N ARG A 55 5.51 -5.37 -6.28
CA ARG A 55 6.62 -5.71 -7.15
C ARG A 55 7.95 -5.49 -6.44
N TRP A 56 8.72 -6.54 -6.30
CA TRP A 56 10.06 -6.52 -5.72
C TRP A 56 11.11 -6.04 -6.73
N PRO A 57 12.23 -5.47 -6.26
CA PRO A 57 13.36 -5.15 -7.13
C PRO A 57 13.80 -6.36 -7.95
N GLY A 58 14.02 -6.16 -9.25
CA GLY A 58 14.48 -7.21 -10.17
C GLY A 58 13.40 -8.18 -10.65
N GLN A 59 12.14 -8.06 -10.20
CA GLN A 59 11.04 -8.80 -10.81
C GLN A 59 10.71 -8.30 -12.21
N ALA A 60 10.36 -9.24 -13.10
CA ALA A 60 9.87 -8.91 -14.42
C ALA A 60 8.56 -8.08 -14.32
N PRO A 61 8.30 -7.12 -15.23
CA PRO A 61 7.18 -6.20 -15.12
C PRO A 61 5.79 -6.87 -15.10
N ASP A 62 5.67 -8.06 -15.68
CA ASP A 62 4.48 -8.89 -15.77
C ASP A 62 4.26 -9.80 -14.56
N VAL A 63 5.27 -9.92 -13.69
CA VAL A 63 5.20 -10.73 -12.46
C VAL A 63 4.86 -9.83 -11.28
N LEU A 64 3.58 -9.83 -10.89
CA LEU A 64 3.08 -9.09 -9.74
C LEU A 64 2.70 -10.05 -8.61
N GLY A 65 3.16 -9.75 -7.40
CA GLY A 65 2.64 -10.39 -6.19
C GLY A 65 1.33 -9.75 -5.81
N LEU A 66 0.27 -10.55 -5.62
CA LEU A 66 -1.01 -10.05 -5.13
C LEU A 66 -1.09 -10.25 -3.63
N VAL A 67 -1.52 -9.22 -2.92
CA VAL A 67 -1.77 -9.29 -1.48
C VAL A 67 -3.17 -8.78 -1.15
N GLU A 68 -3.72 -9.35 -0.09
CA GLU A 68 -4.90 -8.81 0.56
C GLU A 68 -4.48 -7.53 1.31
N GLY A 69 -5.06 -6.40 0.94
CA GLY A 69 -4.61 -5.08 1.35
C GLY A 69 -4.85 -4.76 2.81
N GLU A 70 -5.91 -5.28 3.45
CA GLU A 70 -6.12 -5.11 4.88
C GLU A 70 -5.00 -5.80 5.67
N LYS A 71 -4.74 -7.09 5.40
CA LYS A 71 -3.67 -7.85 6.03
C LYS A 71 -2.31 -7.20 5.81
N TYR A 72 -2.03 -6.77 4.58
CA TYR A 72 -0.80 -6.07 4.27
C TYR A 72 -0.67 -4.77 5.07
N ALA A 73 -1.70 -3.92 5.07
CA ALA A 73 -1.68 -2.65 5.78
C ALA A 73 -1.56 -2.83 7.30
N ARG A 74 -2.20 -3.85 7.89
CA ARG A 74 -2.04 -4.18 9.32
C ARG A 74 -0.59 -4.55 9.65
N LEU A 75 0.08 -5.35 8.80
CA LEU A 75 1.51 -5.64 8.98
C LEU A 75 2.35 -4.35 8.90
N GLN A 76 2.05 -3.45 7.96
CA GLN A 76 2.78 -2.18 7.84
C GLN A 76 2.56 -1.23 9.03
N VAL A 77 1.43 -1.33 9.73
CA VAL A 77 1.23 -0.63 11.01
C VAL A 77 2.22 -1.13 12.07
N GLU A 78 2.39 -2.44 12.21
CA GLU A 78 3.35 -2.99 13.18
C GLU A 78 4.78 -2.52 12.90
N GLU A 79 5.17 -2.51 11.62
CA GLU A 79 6.47 -2.00 11.19
C GLU A 79 6.63 -0.50 11.47
N ALA A 80 5.59 0.30 11.21
CA ALA A 80 5.61 1.73 11.52
C ALA A 80 5.70 2.00 13.03
N VAL A 81 5.02 1.19 13.85
CA VAL A 81 5.09 1.27 15.32
C VAL A 81 6.50 0.92 15.81
N ALA A 82 7.16 -0.07 15.21
CA ALA A 82 8.55 -0.38 15.51
C ALA A 82 9.51 0.78 15.18
N LEU A 83 9.13 1.66 14.25
CA LEU A 83 9.83 2.91 13.91
C LEU A 83 9.42 4.11 14.78
N GLY A 84 8.56 3.90 15.79
CA GLY A 84 8.15 4.93 16.76
C GLY A 84 6.84 5.65 16.42
N ALA A 85 6.06 5.17 15.45
CA ALA A 85 4.74 5.75 15.15
C ALA A 85 3.68 5.37 16.20
N ASP A 86 2.68 6.25 16.38
CA ASP A 86 1.55 6.01 17.29
C ASP A 86 0.60 4.93 16.73
N ARG A 87 0.57 3.77 17.40
CA ARG A 87 -0.28 2.63 17.02
C ARG A 87 -1.77 3.00 16.94
N SER A 88 -2.30 3.69 17.94
CA SER A 88 -3.73 3.99 18.03
C SER A 88 -4.15 4.91 16.89
N ALA A 89 -3.35 5.93 16.58
CA ALA A 89 -3.57 6.82 15.46
C ALA A 89 -3.55 6.07 14.12
N LEU A 90 -2.60 5.15 13.94
CA LEU A 90 -2.47 4.36 12.71
C LEU A 90 -3.64 3.38 12.52
N VAL A 91 -4.10 2.70 13.59
CA VAL A 91 -5.24 1.78 13.52
C VAL A 91 -6.53 2.51 13.11
N MET A 92 -6.80 3.70 13.67
CA MET A 92 -7.95 4.51 13.27
C MET A 92 -7.87 4.98 11.81
N ALA A 93 -6.69 5.42 11.39
CA ALA A 93 -6.45 5.83 10.00
C ALA A 93 -6.64 4.65 9.02
N LEU A 94 -6.23 3.45 9.40
CA LEU A 94 -6.43 2.23 8.61
C LEU A 94 -7.92 1.87 8.51
N GLN A 95 -8.66 1.91 9.61
CA GLN A 95 -10.12 1.67 9.59
C GLN A 95 -10.85 2.63 8.65
N THR A 96 -10.45 3.91 8.65
CA THR A 96 -11.00 4.92 7.72
C THR A 96 -10.66 4.60 6.26
N ALA A 97 -9.49 4.01 5.99
CA ALA A 97 -9.08 3.63 4.64
C ALA A 97 -9.75 2.33 4.14
N LEU A 98 -10.35 1.54 5.04
CA LEU A 98 -11.08 0.30 4.72
C LEU A 98 -12.60 0.48 4.68
N SER A 99 -13.11 1.64 5.11
CA SER A 99 -14.53 2.00 5.07
C SER A 99 -14.93 2.57 3.70
#